data_AF-A0A2Y9SUB6-F1
#
_entry.id   AF-A0A2Y9SUB6-F1
#
_cell.length_a   1.000
_cell.length_b   1.000
_cell.length_c   1.000
_cell.angle_alpha   90.00
_cell.angle_beta   90.00
_cell.angle_gamma   90.00
#
_symmetry.space_group_name_H-M   'P 1'
#
loop_
_entity.id
_entity.type
_entity.pdbx_description
1 polymer ?
#
loop_
_entity_poly.entity_id
_entity_poly.type
_entity_poly.pdbx_seq_one_letter_code
_entity_poly.pdbx_strand_id
1 'polypeptide(L)'
;MRVTAADGTQYVAQQMHFHWGGASLESSGSEHTIDGIRYVIEIHVVHYNSKYKSDDKAQKAPDGLAVLAALVEVKDNAENAYYSNFISRLKSIRYPGQSTVLRGLDVQDMLPGNLHYYYSYWGSLTTPPCTENVRWFVLADTVKLSRTQVWKLENSLLNHQNKSIHNDYRGTQPLNNRVVEANFMSQLNQRSELQFYLINIDSNLEYLRRFIEQKKAKRKRQG
;
A
#
# COMPACT_ATOMS: atom_id res chain seq x y z
N MET A 1 -18.07 -1.82 -2.64
CA MET A 1 -17.38 -0.89 -3.56
C MET A 1 -17.41 -1.48 -4.97
N ARG A 2 -17.63 -0.64 -5.98
CA ARG A 2 -17.48 -1.00 -7.41
C ARG A 2 -16.47 -0.06 -8.05
N VAL A 3 -15.71 -0.56 -9.01
CA VAL A 3 -14.80 0.24 -9.84
C VAL A 3 -15.27 0.13 -11.28
N THR A 4 -15.29 1.26 -11.99
CA THR A 4 -15.59 1.31 -13.42
C THR A 4 -14.36 1.83 -14.15
N ALA A 5 -13.81 1.02 -15.06
CA ALA A 5 -12.68 1.40 -15.88
C ALA A 5 -13.09 2.38 -16.99
N ALA A 6 -12.12 3.04 -17.62
CA ALA A 6 -12.36 4.04 -18.67
C ALA A 6 -13.13 3.48 -19.90
N ASP A 7 -13.00 2.17 -20.17
CA ASP A 7 -13.73 1.47 -21.24
C ASP A 7 -15.15 1.02 -20.84
N GLY A 8 -15.61 1.37 -19.64
CA GLY A 8 -16.92 0.99 -19.11
C GLY A 8 -16.96 -0.36 -18.40
N THR A 9 -15.85 -1.11 -18.35
CA THR A 9 -15.79 -2.39 -17.63
C THR A 9 -16.05 -2.17 -16.15
N GLN A 10 -16.97 -2.95 -15.57
CA GLN A 10 -17.31 -2.89 -14.15
C GLN A 10 -16.64 -4.03 -13.38
N TYR A 11 -16.13 -3.69 -12.20
CA TYR A 11 -15.48 -4.61 -11.28
C TYR A 11 -16.14 -4.55 -9.91
N VAL A 12 -16.32 -5.71 -9.28
CA VAL A 12 -16.96 -5.88 -7.97
C VAL A 12 -15.89 -6.24 -6.93
N ALA A 13 -15.84 -5.48 -5.83
CA ALA A 13 -14.86 -5.71 -4.78
C ALA A 13 -15.09 -7.07 -4.09
N GLN A 14 -14.00 -7.78 -3.83
CA GLN A 14 -13.99 -9.09 -3.18
C GLN A 14 -13.31 -9.03 -1.80
N GLN A 15 -12.12 -8.45 -1.73
CA GLN A 15 -11.34 -8.38 -0.49
C GLN A 15 -10.41 -7.16 -0.49
N MET A 16 -9.95 -6.79 0.70
CA MET A 16 -8.89 -5.82 0.92
C MET A 16 -7.79 -6.47 1.77
N HIS A 17 -6.53 -6.26 1.40
CA HIS A 17 -5.38 -6.70 2.18
C HIS A 17 -4.25 -5.68 2.11
N PHE A 18 -3.22 -5.91 2.91
CA PHE A 18 -2.12 -4.97 3.13
C PHE A 18 -0.79 -5.68 2.91
N HIS A 19 0.13 -4.98 2.26
CA HIS A 19 1.54 -5.32 2.17
C HIS A 19 2.30 -4.35 3.05
N TRP A 20 3.09 -4.86 3.99
CA TRP A 20 3.92 -4.03 4.86
C TRP A 20 5.28 -4.70 5.06
N GLY A 21 6.27 -3.88 5.40
CA GLY A 21 7.64 -4.34 5.64
C GLY A 21 7.89 -4.69 7.11
N GLY A 22 9.06 -4.28 7.60
CA GLY A 22 9.38 -4.46 9.00
C GLY A 22 10.80 -4.08 9.35
N ALA A 23 10.95 -3.51 10.55
CA ALA A 23 12.19 -3.12 11.19
C ALA A 23 13.04 -2.09 10.41
N SER A 24 12.74 -0.81 10.64
CA SER A 24 13.68 0.32 10.53
C SER A 24 14.16 0.76 9.13
N LEU A 25 13.67 0.14 8.06
CA LEU A 25 13.83 0.69 6.72
C LEU A 25 12.54 1.42 6.35
N GLU A 26 12.57 2.75 6.38
CA GLU A 26 11.47 3.63 5.93
C GLU A 26 11.10 3.42 4.45
N SER A 27 11.82 2.54 3.75
CA SER A 27 11.65 2.15 2.36
C SER A 27 11.34 0.65 2.18
N SER A 28 10.62 0.02 3.11
CA SER A 28 10.21 -1.39 2.99
C SER A 28 8.70 -1.56 3.21
N GLY A 29 8.00 -2.18 2.25
CA GLY A 29 6.62 -2.61 2.46
C GLY A 29 5.76 -2.64 1.21
N SER A 30 5.66 -1.54 0.45
CA SER A 30 4.90 -1.53 -0.80
C SER A 30 5.50 -2.50 -1.80
N GLU A 31 4.69 -3.05 -2.71
CA GLU A 31 5.18 -3.87 -3.82
C GLU A 31 5.59 -2.97 -4.99
N HIS A 32 4.73 -2.01 -5.33
CA HIS A 32 5.01 -0.96 -6.29
C HIS A 32 6.04 0.04 -5.75
N THR A 33 6.77 0.65 -6.68
CA THR A 33 7.60 1.82 -6.44
C THR A 33 7.19 2.93 -7.41
N ILE A 34 7.31 4.18 -6.97
CA ILE A 34 7.17 5.36 -7.82
C ILE A 34 8.56 5.96 -7.96
N ASP A 35 9.09 5.95 -9.18
CA ASP A 35 10.45 6.41 -9.50
C ASP A 35 11.53 5.81 -8.59
N GLY A 36 11.40 4.51 -8.32
CA GLY A 36 12.30 3.76 -7.44
C GLY A 36 12.06 3.94 -5.93
N ILE A 37 11.17 4.86 -5.53
CA ILE A 37 10.81 5.07 -4.12
C ILE A 37 9.78 4.04 -3.69
N ARG A 38 10.10 3.31 -2.61
CA ARG A 38 9.21 2.34 -1.95
C ARG A 38 8.54 2.99 -0.73
N TYR A 39 7.26 2.66 -0.52
CA TYR A 39 6.43 3.16 0.57
C TYR A 39 6.32 2.14 1.69
N VAL A 40 5.93 2.60 2.89
CA VAL A 40 5.92 1.75 4.10
C VAL A 40 4.84 0.67 4.08
N ILE A 41 3.70 0.96 3.43
CA ILE A 41 2.58 0.03 3.28
C ILE A 41 1.95 0.25 1.90
N GLU A 42 1.48 -0.82 1.30
CA GLU A 42 0.59 -0.76 0.14
C GLU A 42 -0.69 -1.54 0.44
N ILE A 43 -1.81 -0.95 0.06
CA ILE A 43 -3.15 -1.48 0.27
C ILE A 43 -3.65 -1.99 -1.08
N HIS A 44 -4.15 -3.22 -1.12
CA HIS A 44 -4.82 -3.76 -2.31
C HIS A 44 -6.28 -4.00 -2.01
N VAL A 45 -7.16 -3.40 -2.83
CA VAL A 45 -8.57 -3.77 -2.91
C VAL A 45 -8.76 -4.57 -4.19
N VAL A 46 -8.93 -5.89 -4.04
CA VAL A 46 -9.06 -6.82 -5.17
C VAL A 46 -10.52 -6.89 -5.60
N HIS A 47 -10.72 -6.78 -6.91
CA HIS A 47 -12.02 -6.86 -7.56
C HIS A 47 -12.01 -7.92 -8.66
N TYR A 48 -13.18 -8.50 -8.93
CA TYR A 48 -13.40 -9.33 -10.11
C TYR A 48 -14.30 -8.64 -11.13
N ASN A 49 -14.06 -8.91 -12.41
CA ASN A 49 -14.81 -8.35 -13.52
C ASN A 49 -16.26 -8.87 -13.49
N SER A 50 -17.23 -7.96 -13.46
CA SER A 50 -18.65 -8.28 -13.25
C SER A 50 -19.27 -9.06 -14.40
N LYS A 51 -18.59 -9.17 -15.56
CA LYS A 51 -19.03 -10.04 -16.65
C LYS A 51 -18.95 -11.53 -16.28
N TYR A 52 -18.14 -11.88 -15.27
CA TYR A 52 -18.04 -13.24 -14.74
C TYR A 52 -19.02 -13.46 -13.59
N LYS A 53 -19.61 -14.67 -13.54
CA LYS A 53 -20.63 -15.03 -12.56
C LYS A 53 -20.12 -15.13 -11.11
N SER A 54 -18.81 -15.28 -10.92
CA SER A 54 -18.17 -15.37 -9.61
C SER A 54 -16.68 -15.02 -9.72
N ASP A 55 -16.08 -14.69 -8.59
CA ASP A 55 -14.65 -14.44 -8.46
C ASP A 55 -13.85 -15.70 -8.84
N ASP A 56 -14.28 -16.90 -8.44
CA ASP A 56 -13.63 -18.17 -8.80
C ASP A 56 -13.45 -18.36 -10.32
N LYS A 57 -14.43 -17.90 -11.10
CA LYS A 57 -14.37 -17.96 -12.57
C LYS A 57 -13.48 -16.86 -13.11
N ALA A 58 -13.60 -15.65 -12.56
CA ALA A 58 -12.84 -14.49 -12.99
C ALA A 58 -11.33 -14.68 -12.76
N GLN A 59 -10.92 -15.26 -11.63
CA GLN A 59 -9.52 -15.53 -11.29
C GLN A 59 -8.77 -16.34 -12.36
N LYS A 60 -9.48 -17.15 -13.15
CA LYS A 60 -8.92 -18.03 -14.19
C LYS A 60 -9.15 -17.50 -15.60
N ALA A 61 -9.92 -16.44 -15.74
CA ALA A 61 -10.31 -15.89 -17.02
C ALA A 61 -9.36 -14.76 -17.45
N PRO A 62 -9.20 -14.51 -18.76
CA PRO A 62 -8.60 -13.26 -19.22
C PRO A 62 -9.35 -12.08 -18.60
N ASP A 63 -8.67 -10.95 -18.42
CA ASP A 63 -9.26 -9.68 -17.93
C ASP A 63 -10.17 -9.81 -16.69
N GLY A 64 -9.90 -10.85 -15.89
CA GLY A 64 -10.78 -11.30 -14.82
C GLY A 64 -10.70 -10.46 -13.57
N LEU A 65 -9.56 -9.83 -13.31
CA LEU A 65 -9.30 -9.14 -12.06
C LEU A 65 -8.93 -7.68 -12.29
N ALA A 66 -9.26 -6.85 -11.31
CA ALA A 66 -8.70 -5.52 -11.15
C ALA A 66 -8.25 -5.33 -9.70
N VAL A 67 -7.13 -4.63 -9.52
CA VAL A 67 -6.66 -4.26 -8.18
C VAL A 67 -6.54 -2.75 -8.11
N LEU A 68 -7.25 -2.17 -7.15
CA LEU A 68 -7.04 -0.79 -6.73
C LEU A 68 -5.97 -0.79 -5.64
N ALA A 69 -4.82 -0.21 -5.95
CA ALA A 69 -3.68 -0.11 -5.06
C ALA A 69 -3.54 1.31 -4.51
N ALA A 70 -3.29 1.44 -3.21
CA ALA A 70 -3.02 2.72 -2.56
C ALA A 70 -1.75 2.63 -1.72
N LEU A 71 -0.85 3.60 -1.90
CA LEU A 71 0.38 3.70 -1.14
C LEU A 71 0.14 4.46 0.16
N VAL A 72 0.82 4.07 1.23
CA VAL A 72 0.72 4.73 2.55
C VAL A 72 1.97 5.55 2.81
N GLU A 73 1.80 6.80 3.21
CA GLU A 73 2.88 7.66 3.68
C GLU A 73 2.81 7.88 5.20
N VAL A 74 3.99 8.01 5.81
CA VAL A 74 4.15 8.32 7.22
C VAL A 74 5.08 9.52 7.35
N LYS A 75 4.49 10.66 7.73
CA LYS A 75 5.22 11.88 8.12
C LYS A 75 4.96 12.15 9.60
N ASP A 76 4.69 13.38 9.97
CA ASP A 76 4.16 13.75 11.30
C ASP A 76 2.62 13.75 11.30
N ASN A 77 2.04 12.72 10.67
CA ASN A 77 0.59 12.56 10.51
C ASN A 77 -0.09 12.27 11.86
N ALA A 78 -1.26 12.87 12.08
CA ALA A 78 -2.17 12.49 13.16
C ALA A 78 -2.72 11.06 12.96
N GLU A 79 -3.33 10.49 14.01
CA GLU A 79 -4.03 9.21 13.89
C GLU A 79 -5.16 9.30 12.87
N ASN A 80 -5.19 8.37 11.92
CA ASN A 80 -6.28 8.25 10.97
C ASN A 80 -7.45 7.50 11.60
N ALA A 81 -8.54 8.21 11.91
CA ALA A 81 -9.70 7.67 12.63
C ALA A 81 -10.39 6.51 11.89
N TYR A 82 -10.36 6.49 10.55
CA TYR A 82 -10.96 5.44 9.73
C TYR A 82 -10.25 4.08 9.92
N TYR A 83 -9.00 4.10 10.38
CA TYR A 83 -8.22 2.90 10.69
C TYR A 83 -8.31 2.47 12.14
N SER A 84 -8.79 3.31 13.07
CA SER A 84 -8.68 3.04 14.52
C SER A 84 -9.38 1.74 14.93
N ASN A 85 -10.60 1.48 14.44
CA ASN A 85 -11.32 0.24 14.74
C ASN A 85 -10.58 -0.98 14.14
N PHE A 86 -10.20 -0.92 12.87
CA PHE A 86 -9.44 -1.97 12.18
C PHE A 86 -8.15 -2.33 12.92
N ILE A 87 -7.32 -1.33 13.22
CA ILE A 87 -6.04 -1.49 13.94
C ILE A 87 -6.25 -2.07 15.34
N SER A 88 -7.31 -1.66 16.04
CA SER A 88 -7.61 -2.16 17.39
C SER A 88 -7.94 -3.66 17.42
N ARG A 89 -8.40 -4.22 16.29
CA ARG A 89 -8.79 -5.62 16.14
C ARG A 89 -7.65 -6.54 15.75
N LEU A 90 -6.49 -6.03 15.34
CA LEU A 90 -5.32 -6.86 15.01
C LEU A 90 -4.93 -7.79 16.18
N LYS A 91 -5.08 -7.33 17.43
CA LYS A 91 -4.81 -8.14 18.63
C LYS A 91 -5.70 -9.38 18.77
N SER A 92 -6.87 -9.37 18.13
CA SER A 92 -7.83 -10.49 18.14
C SER A 92 -7.53 -11.54 17.07
N ILE A 93 -6.59 -11.26 16.16
CA ILE A 93 -6.20 -12.14 15.05
C ILE A 93 -4.68 -12.35 15.00
N ARG A 94 -4.04 -12.33 16.17
CA ARG A 94 -2.58 -12.35 16.30
C ARG A 94 -1.94 -13.59 15.65
N TYR A 95 -2.60 -14.73 15.68
CA TYR A 95 -2.07 -16.00 15.16
C TYR A 95 -2.76 -16.40 13.85
N PRO A 96 -2.08 -17.13 12.95
CA PRO A 96 -2.68 -17.59 11.69
C PRO A 96 -3.96 -18.40 11.90
N GLY A 97 -4.95 -18.18 11.04
CA GLY A 97 -6.26 -18.85 11.09
C GLY A 97 -7.26 -18.20 12.06
N GLN A 98 -6.86 -17.23 12.87
CA GLN A 98 -7.79 -16.46 13.69
C GLN A 98 -8.56 -15.46 12.83
N SER A 99 -9.81 -15.19 13.20
CA SER A 99 -10.67 -14.22 12.54
C SER A 99 -11.44 -13.37 13.55
N THR A 100 -11.85 -12.18 13.11
CA THR A 100 -12.69 -11.27 13.88
C THR A 100 -13.57 -10.47 12.93
N VAL A 101 -14.63 -9.84 13.46
CA VAL A 101 -15.59 -9.09 12.67
C VAL A 101 -15.48 -7.61 12.98
N LEU A 102 -15.36 -6.80 11.93
CA LEU A 102 -15.46 -5.36 11.99
C LEU A 102 -16.89 -4.93 11.69
N ARG A 103 -17.41 -3.99 12.48
CA ARG A 103 -18.72 -3.35 12.24
C ARG A 103 -18.48 -1.86 11.98
N GLY A 104 -19.21 -1.29 11.03
CA GLY A 104 -19.15 0.15 10.71
C GLY A 104 -17.83 0.58 10.08
N LEU A 105 -17.29 -0.22 9.15
CA LEU A 105 -16.10 0.13 8.38
C LEU A 105 -16.54 0.49 6.95
N ASP A 106 -16.13 1.68 6.49
CA ASP A 106 -16.22 2.04 5.08
C ASP A 106 -14.82 1.91 4.45
N VAL A 107 -14.71 1.08 3.42
CA VAL A 107 -13.45 0.87 2.70
C VAL A 107 -13.04 2.14 1.94
N GLN A 108 -14.00 2.93 1.46
CA GLN A 108 -13.71 4.16 0.72
C GLN A 108 -12.99 5.18 1.60
N ASP A 109 -13.39 5.31 2.86
CA ASP A 109 -12.76 6.22 3.82
C ASP A 109 -11.36 5.76 4.28
N MET A 110 -11.02 4.49 4.04
CA MET A 110 -9.67 3.97 4.27
C MET A 110 -8.73 4.24 3.09
N LEU A 111 -9.24 4.68 1.95
CA LEU A 111 -8.44 5.01 0.78
C LEU A 111 -8.01 6.50 0.79
N PRO A 112 -7.13 6.94 -0.13
CA PRO A 112 -6.71 8.33 -0.22
C PRO A 112 -7.90 9.29 -0.40
N GLY A 113 -7.74 10.54 0.02
CA GLY A 113 -8.80 11.55 -0.12
C GLY A 113 -9.15 11.84 -1.59
N ASN A 114 -8.17 11.71 -2.49
CA ASN A 114 -8.39 11.77 -3.93
C ASN A 114 -8.31 10.38 -4.57
N LEU A 115 -9.47 9.85 -4.97
CA LEU A 115 -9.59 8.58 -5.70
C LEU A 115 -9.65 8.76 -7.23
N HIS A 116 -9.62 10.00 -7.71
CA HIS A 116 -9.80 10.30 -9.12
C HIS A 116 -8.52 10.08 -9.94
N TYR A 117 -7.34 10.42 -9.39
CA TYR A 117 -6.08 10.32 -10.12
C TYR A 117 -5.35 8.99 -9.87
N TYR A 118 -4.99 8.30 -10.95
CA TYR A 118 -4.32 7.01 -10.88
C TYR A 118 -3.43 6.72 -12.10
N TYR A 119 -2.51 5.79 -11.89
CA TYR A 119 -1.79 5.07 -12.93
C TYR A 119 -2.49 3.75 -13.24
N SER A 120 -2.50 3.30 -14.49
CA SER A 120 -3.12 2.05 -14.90
C SER A 120 -2.23 1.25 -15.84
N TYR A 121 -2.18 -0.07 -15.65
CA TYR A 121 -1.47 -0.99 -16.55
C TYR A 121 -1.98 -2.43 -16.39
N TRP A 122 -1.68 -3.28 -17.38
CA TRP A 122 -1.95 -4.72 -17.32
C TRP A 122 -0.78 -5.50 -16.70
N GLY A 123 -1.08 -6.38 -15.76
CA GLY A 123 -0.09 -7.16 -15.04
C GLY A 123 -0.64 -8.49 -14.52
N SER A 124 -0.04 -8.95 -13.42
CA SER A 124 -0.33 -10.25 -12.83
C SER A 124 -0.62 -10.16 -11.35
N LEU A 125 -1.04 -11.30 -10.79
CA LEU A 125 -0.93 -11.56 -9.35
C LEU A 125 0.54 -11.47 -8.91
N THR A 126 0.79 -10.86 -7.75
CA THR A 126 2.13 -10.73 -7.17
C THR A 126 2.56 -11.95 -6.35
N THR A 127 1.62 -12.85 -6.06
CA THR A 127 1.86 -14.17 -5.48
C THR A 127 1.60 -15.29 -6.51
N PRO A 128 2.18 -16.49 -6.33
CA PRO A 128 1.82 -17.65 -7.14
C PRO A 128 0.29 -17.85 -7.19
N PRO A 129 -0.29 -18.21 -8.37
CA PRO A 129 0.39 -18.65 -9.59
C PRO A 129 0.81 -17.54 -10.57
N CYS A 130 0.87 -16.28 -10.14
CA CYS A 130 1.33 -15.14 -10.97
C CYS A 130 0.54 -14.93 -12.28
N THR A 131 -0.75 -15.28 -12.28
CA THR A 131 -1.62 -15.21 -13.47
C THR A 131 -1.68 -13.79 -14.04
N GLU A 132 -1.47 -13.66 -15.36
CA GLU A 132 -1.47 -12.39 -16.11
C GLU A 132 -2.87 -11.98 -16.57
N ASN A 133 -3.77 -11.70 -15.62
CA ASN A 133 -5.16 -11.30 -15.90
C ASN A 133 -5.63 -10.12 -15.03
N VAL A 134 -4.69 -9.32 -14.53
CA VAL A 134 -4.97 -8.26 -13.55
C VAL A 134 -4.79 -6.89 -14.20
N ARG A 135 -5.84 -6.06 -14.17
CA ARG A 135 -5.73 -4.63 -14.44
C ARG A 135 -5.41 -3.88 -13.15
N TRP A 136 -4.23 -3.27 -13.09
CA TRP A 136 -3.78 -2.52 -11.93
C TRP A 136 -4.22 -1.07 -12.04
N PHE A 137 -4.72 -0.51 -10.94
CA PHE A 137 -5.01 0.91 -10.75
C PHE A 137 -4.27 1.39 -9.51
N VAL A 138 -3.15 2.08 -9.68
CA VAL A 138 -2.35 2.61 -8.58
C VAL A 138 -2.73 4.06 -8.35
N LEU A 139 -3.38 4.37 -7.24
CA LEU A 139 -3.79 5.73 -6.90
C LEU A 139 -2.56 6.65 -6.77
N ALA A 140 -2.68 7.86 -7.31
CA ALA A 140 -1.61 8.86 -7.27
C ALA A 140 -1.52 9.55 -5.90
N ASP A 141 -2.64 9.70 -5.21
CA ASP A 141 -2.68 10.18 -3.83
C ASP A 141 -2.40 9.05 -2.84
N THR A 142 -1.96 9.40 -1.63
CA THR A 142 -1.51 8.45 -0.61
C THR A 142 -2.44 8.43 0.60
N VAL A 143 -2.51 7.27 1.27
CA VAL A 143 -3.17 7.17 2.57
C VAL A 143 -2.19 7.66 3.64
N LYS A 144 -2.69 8.50 4.54
CA LYS A 144 -1.91 9.05 5.66
C LYS A 144 -2.22 8.25 6.92
N LEU A 145 -1.20 7.58 7.48
CA LEU A 145 -1.28 6.93 8.79
C LEU A 145 -0.27 7.54 9.75
N SER A 146 -0.57 7.49 11.05
CA SER A 146 0.41 7.86 12.08
C SER A 146 1.49 6.79 12.21
N ARG A 147 2.68 7.20 12.70
CA ARG A 147 3.78 6.25 13.02
C ARG A 147 3.31 5.12 13.94
N THR A 148 2.43 5.42 14.89
CA THR A 148 1.87 4.42 15.82
C THR A 148 0.96 3.41 15.12
N GLN A 149 0.17 3.83 14.13
CA GLN A 149 -0.70 2.92 13.36
C GLN A 149 0.12 1.98 12.48
N VAL A 150 1.14 2.50 11.79
CA VAL A 150 2.06 1.69 10.99
C VAL A 150 2.82 0.70 11.87
N TRP A 151 3.37 1.16 12.99
CA TRP A 151 4.04 0.27 13.94
C TRP A 151 3.14 -0.87 14.43
N LYS A 152 1.85 -0.59 14.70
CA LYS A 152 0.89 -1.62 15.09
C LYS A 152 0.64 -2.62 13.96
N LEU A 153 0.53 -2.18 12.71
CA LEU A 153 0.38 -3.09 11.57
C LEU A 153 1.57 -4.05 11.44
N GLU A 154 2.79 -3.51 11.52
CA GLU A 154 4.03 -4.28 11.36
C GLU A 154 4.31 -5.28 12.48
N ASN A 155 3.73 -5.08 13.68
CA ASN A 155 4.12 -5.82 14.89
C ASN A 155 2.99 -6.59 15.57
N SER A 156 1.76 -6.55 15.07
CA SER A 156 0.61 -7.20 15.74
C SER A 156 0.39 -8.65 15.34
N LEU A 157 0.83 -9.06 14.15
CA LEU A 157 0.50 -10.37 13.56
C LEU A 157 1.71 -11.29 13.51
N LEU A 158 1.48 -12.58 13.75
CA LEU A 158 2.49 -13.63 13.73
C LEU A 158 2.24 -14.61 12.58
N ASN A 159 3.33 -15.18 12.04
CA ASN A 159 3.29 -16.27 11.07
C ASN A 159 3.17 -17.65 11.77
N HIS A 160 3.15 -18.72 10.97
CA HIS A 160 3.04 -20.11 11.46
C HIS A 160 4.23 -20.57 12.33
N GLN A 161 5.35 -19.83 12.32
CA GLN A 161 6.52 -20.07 13.15
C GLN A 161 6.57 -19.13 14.37
N ASN A 162 5.45 -18.49 14.72
CA ASN A 162 5.33 -17.53 15.82
C ASN A 162 6.28 -16.33 15.72
N LYS A 163 6.69 -15.93 14.51
CA LYS A 163 7.48 -14.72 14.25
C LYS A 163 6.59 -13.62 13.72
N SER A 164 6.92 -12.35 14.01
CA SER A 164 6.23 -11.21 13.41
C SER A 164 6.21 -11.31 11.88
N ILE A 165 5.04 -11.03 11.28
CA ILE A 165 4.91 -11.01 9.83
C ILE A 165 5.62 -9.77 9.30
N HIS A 166 6.68 -10.02 8.54
CA HIS A 166 7.36 -9.04 7.71
C HIS A 166 7.32 -9.61 6.30
N ASN A 167 6.64 -8.94 5.37
CA ASN A 167 6.46 -9.51 4.04
C ASN A 167 7.79 -9.52 3.28
N ASP A 168 8.04 -10.64 2.62
CA ASP A 168 8.94 -10.70 1.47
C ASP A 168 8.08 -10.33 0.26
N TYR A 169 8.16 -9.06 -0.18
CA TYR A 169 7.42 -8.60 -1.35
C TYR A 169 8.09 -9.14 -2.61
N ARG A 170 7.30 -9.38 -3.66
CA ARG A 170 7.88 -9.66 -4.98
C ARG A 170 8.61 -8.40 -5.46
N GLY A 171 9.89 -8.53 -5.81
CA GLY A 171 10.64 -7.43 -6.42
C GLY A 171 9.94 -6.89 -7.69
N THR A 172 10.14 -5.62 -8.02
CA THR A 172 9.56 -4.99 -9.22
C THR A 172 9.97 -5.75 -10.47
N GLN A 173 9.03 -5.94 -11.40
CA GLN A 173 9.25 -6.69 -12.63
C GLN A 173 9.46 -5.75 -13.82
N PRO A 174 10.23 -6.14 -14.85
CA PRO A 174 10.41 -5.33 -16.05
C PRO A 174 9.07 -4.99 -16.72
N LEU A 175 8.94 -3.76 -17.24
CA LEU A 175 7.75 -3.37 -18.02
C LEU A 175 7.60 -4.17 -19.32
N ASN A 176 8.72 -4.61 -19.90
CA ASN A 176 8.76 -5.17 -21.25
C ASN A 176 8.09 -4.20 -22.23
N ASN A 177 7.12 -4.66 -23.02
CA ASN A 177 6.42 -3.84 -24.01
C ASN A 177 5.24 -3.04 -23.44
N ARG A 178 5.02 -3.08 -22.12
CA ARG A 178 3.89 -2.39 -21.48
C ARG A 178 4.18 -0.91 -21.31
N VAL A 179 3.15 -0.10 -21.51
CA VAL A 179 3.13 1.32 -21.16
C VAL A 179 2.23 1.50 -19.96
N VAL A 180 2.70 2.27 -18.97
CA VAL A 180 1.89 2.70 -17.83
C VAL A 180 1.15 3.97 -18.26
N GLU A 181 -0.17 3.96 -18.15
CA GLU A 181 -1.01 5.12 -18.47
C GLU A 181 -1.36 5.89 -17.20
N ALA A 182 -1.61 7.19 -17.31
CA ALA A 182 -2.14 8.02 -16.24
C ALA A 182 -3.39 8.75 -16.74
N ASN A 183 -4.40 8.90 -15.90
CA ASN A 183 -5.61 9.65 -16.26
C ASN A 183 -5.53 11.14 -15.92
N PHE A 184 -4.32 11.64 -15.67
CA PHE A 184 -4.02 13.03 -15.38
C PHE A 184 -2.75 13.43 -16.12
N MET A 185 -2.62 14.72 -16.44
CA MET A 185 -1.36 15.25 -16.92
C MET A 185 -0.39 15.32 -15.76
N SER A 186 0.74 14.60 -15.85
CA SER A 186 1.81 14.79 -14.87
C SER A 186 2.27 16.24 -14.97
N GLN A 187 2.22 16.99 -13.87
CA GLN A 187 2.83 18.33 -13.81
C GLN A 187 4.36 18.19 -13.67
N LEU A 188 4.99 17.49 -14.61
CA LEU A 188 6.44 17.39 -14.70
C LEU A 188 6.95 18.56 -15.54
N ASN A 189 7.08 19.72 -14.90
CA ASN A 189 8.22 20.56 -15.23
C ASN A 189 9.42 19.83 -14.63
N GLN A 190 10.45 19.46 -15.40
CA GLN A 190 11.65 18.76 -14.87
C GLN A 190 12.27 19.45 -13.64
N ARG A 191 12.01 20.76 -13.45
CA ARG A 191 12.36 21.50 -12.23
C ARG A 191 11.60 21.06 -10.97
N SER A 192 10.31 20.74 -11.05
CA SER A 192 9.50 20.37 -9.87
C SER A 192 9.83 18.99 -9.33
N GLU A 193 10.20 18.05 -10.21
CA GLU A 193 10.55 16.68 -9.85
C GLU A 193 11.86 16.62 -9.07
N LEU A 194 12.91 17.28 -9.57
CA LEU A 194 14.18 17.42 -8.86
C LEU A 194 14.00 18.17 -7.53
N GLN A 195 13.17 19.22 -7.51
CA GLN A 195 12.85 19.95 -6.28
C GLN A 195 12.17 19.02 -5.25
N PHE A 196 11.24 18.17 -5.70
CA PHE A 196 10.54 17.21 -4.84
C PHE A 196 11.49 16.16 -4.25
N TYR A 197 12.39 15.58 -5.07
CA TYR A 197 13.41 14.67 -4.55
C TYR A 197 14.36 15.35 -3.56
N LEU A 198 14.77 16.58 -3.84
CA LEU A 198 15.63 17.36 -2.92
C LEU A 198 14.93 17.60 -1.59
N ILE A 199 13.64 17.98 -1.59
CA ILE A 199 12.85 18.18 -0.37
C ILE A 199 12.74 16.88 0.44
N ASN A 200 12.52 15.74 -0.21
CA ASN A 200 12.45 14.44 0.47
C ASN A 200 13.81 14.03 1.05
N ILE A 201 14.90 14.24 0.32
CA ILE A 201 16.27 14.00 0.81
C ILE A 201 16.54 14.87 2.04
N ASP A 202 16.24 16.17 1.98
CA ASP A 202 16.46 17.09 3.10
C ASP A 202 15.65 16.70 4.33
N SER A 203 14.38 16.30 4.13
CA SER A 203 13.52 15.84 5.22
C SER A 203 14.07 14.57 5.90
N ASN A 204 14.57 13.61 5.10
CA ASN A 204 15.21 12.40 5.60
C ASN A 204 16.50 12.71 6.36
N LEU A 205 17.30 13.65 5.85
CA LEU A 205 18.53 14.12 6.51
C LEU A 205 18.23 14.81 7.84
N GLU A 206 17.19 15.65 7.91
CA GLU A 206 16.76 16.27 9.16
C GLU A 206 16.31 15.25 10.19
N TYR A 207 15.53 14.25 9.76
CA TYR A 207 15.11 13.17 10.63
C TYR A 207 16.30 12.40 11.20
N LEU A 208 17.25 12.00 10.35
CA LEU A 208 18.49 11.34 10.77
C LEU A 208 19.30 12.20 11.75
N ARG A 209 19.41 13.50 11.50
CA ARG A 209 20.07 14.45 12.42
C ARG A 209 19.39 14.44 13.79
N ARG A 210 18.06 14.58 13.85
CA ARG A 210 17.30 14.54 15.11
C ARG A 210 17.48 13.21 15.84
N PHE A 211 17.48 12.10 15.11
CA PHE A 211 17.69 10.77 15.67
C PHE A 211 19.09 10.61 16.30
N ILE A 212 20.14 11.08 15.62
CA ILE A 212 21.51 11.07 16.13
C ILE A 212 21.63 11.91 17.40
N GLU A 213 21.05 13.11 17.42
CA GLU A 213 21.09 13.99 18.60
C GLU A 213 20.35 13.38 19.80
N GLN A 214 19.20 12.74 19.58
CA GLN A 214 18.51 12.00 20.64
C GLN A 214 19.36 10.83 21.19
N LYS A 215 20.07 10.09 20.33
CA LYS A 215 21.00 9.03 20.79
C LYS A 215 22.18 9.58 21.58
N LYS A 216 22.77 10.70 21.16
CA LYS A 216 23.86 11.38 21.90
C LYS A 216 23.37 11.86 23.27
N ALA A 217 22.20 12.47 23.33
CA ALA A 217 21.60 12.95 24.58
C ALA A 217 21.33 11.81 25.57
N LYS A 218 20.86 10.64 25.09
CA LYS A 218 20.67 9.45 25.93
C LYS A 218 21.99 8.90 26.48
N ARG A 219 23.07 8.87 25.67
CA ARG A 219 24.39 8.43 26.12
C ARG A 219 24.99 9.35 27.20
N LYS A 220 24.83 10.67 27.06
CA LYS A 220 25.28 11.66 28.07
C LYS A 220 24.53 11.60 29.40
N ARG A 221 23.35 10.97 29.45
CA ARG A 221 22.55 10.80 30.68
C ARG A 221 22.83 9.47 31.40
N GLN A 222 23.62 8.57 30.80
CA GLN A 222 23.90 7.23 31.31
C GLN A 222 25.37 7.03 31.73
N GLY A 223 26.22 8.04 31.58
CA GLY A 223 27.60 8.07 32.08
C GLY A 223 27.81 9.33 32.89
#